data_AF-A0A815TR44-F1
#
_entry.id   AF-A0A815TR44-F1
#
_cell.length_a   1.000
_cell.length_b   1.000
_cell.length_c   1.000
_cell.angle_alpha   90.00
_cell.angle_beta   90.00
_cell.angle_gamma   90.00
#
_symmetry.space_group_name_H-M   'P 1'
#
loop_
_entity.id
_entity.type
_entity.pdbx_description
1 polymer ?
#
loop_
_entity_poly.entity_id
_entity_poly.type
_entity_poly.pdbx_seq_one_letter_code
_entity_poly.pdbx_strand_id
1 'polypeptide(L)'
;MDIDLSYVKANENVPMTSRDRQSFSQLINFMNEESNKVGEQDNDDDVEGETLYYKEAGMLLDHIDIFMNLIVKGNYKEASYVAACSPKGVLRNMETLLKFKALKQSFNEGISPWLCHCKVLAETAREAPFIPNKLISLECAKAACSKNHIKFLYKWIAEERLTCFDEMAQLAERLNAVDLAEFIYRKANGHYEVASYLLQADRLIGSISHKI
;
A
#
# COMPACT_ATOMS: atom_id res chain seq x y z
N MET A 1 17.78 28.28 -12.51
CA MET A 1 17.03 27.38 -13.40
C MET A 1 15.60 27.51 -12.93
N ASP A 2 14.89 28.47 -13.51
CA ASP A 2 13.57 28.88 -13.02
C ASP A 2 12.56 27.77 -13.28
N ILE A 3 11.84 27.38 -12.22
CA ILE A 3 10.75 26.41 -12.31
C ILE A 3 9.62 27.10 -13.07
N ASP A 4 9.29 26.59 -14.25
CA ASP A 4 8.21 27.10 -15.06
C ASP A 4 6.86 26.78 -14.40
N LEU A 5 6.28 27.80 -13.74
CA LEU A 5 4.95 27.78 -13.12
C LEU A 5 3.79 27.93 -14.14
N SER A 6 4.05 27.84 -15.45
CA SER A 6 3.00 27.89 -16.48
C SER A 6 1.92 26.82 -16.30
N TYR A 7 2.26 25.68 -15.66
CA TYR A 7 1.31 24.59 -15.38
C TYR A 7 0.28 24.94 -14.30
N VAL A 8 0.61 25.82 -13.35
CA VAL A 8 -0.29 26.21 -12.24
C VAL A 8 -1.42 27.12 -12.75
N LYS A 9 -1.14 27.96 -13.75
CA LYS A 9 -2.13 28.88 -14.34
C LYS A 9 -3.16 28.19 -15.24
N ALA A 10 -2.95 26.94 -15.61
CA ALA A 10 -3.87 26.21 -16.50
C ALA A 10 -5.06 25.56 -15.76
N ASN A 11 -5.05 25.50 -14.42
CA ASN A 11 -6.02 24.72 -13.64
C ASN A 11 -6.85 25.53 -12.63
N GLU A 12 -6.95 26.86 -12.76
CA GLU A 12 -7.81 27.69 -11.89
C GLU A 12 -9.33 27.40 -12.02
N ASN A 13 -9.76 26.56 -12.98
CA ASN A 13 -11.18 26.33 -13.29
C ASN A 13 -11.65 24.86 -13.17
N VAL A 14 -10.91 23.98 -12.49
CA VAL A 14 -11.41 22.64 -12.17
C VAL A 14 -12.03 22.67 -10.76
N PRO A 15 -13.37 22.63 -10.62
CA PRO A 15 -13.99 22.68 -9.31
C PRO A 15 -13.60 21.45 -8.49
N MET A 16 -12.85 21.69 -7.40
CA MET A 16 -12.44 20.71 -6.40
C MET A 16 -13.64 19.84 -5.99
N THR A 17 -13.61 18.55 -6.30
CA THR A 17 -14.75 17.66 -6.02
C THR A 17 -14.91 17.45 -4.52
N SER A 18 -16.11 17.10 -4.05
CA SER A 18 -16.37 16.84 -2.62
C SER A 18 -15.48 15.75 -2.03
N ARG A 19 -14.95 14.86 -2.89
CA ARG A 19 -14.01 13.80 -2.52
C ARG A 19 -12.59 14.34 -2.35
N ASP A 20 -12.16 15.24 -3.22
CA ASP A 20 -10.85 15.91 -3.12
C ASP A 20 -10.76 16.76 -1.85
N ARG A 21 -11.88 17.39 -1.44
CA ARG A 21 -11.97 18.10 -0.15
C ARG A 21 -11.81 17.18 1.04
N GLN A 22 -12.28 15.93 0.95
CA GLN A 22 -12.21 14.97 2.05
C GLN A 22 -10.78 14.44 2.24
N SER A 23 -10.04 14.17 1.14
CA SER A 23 -8.60 13.86 1.21
C SER A 23 -7.79 15.04 1.73
N PHE A 24 -8.17 16.27 1.37
CA PHE A 24 -7.54 17.49 1.90
C PHE A 24 -7.80 17.65 3.41
N SER A 25 -9.02 17.41 3.89
CA SER A 25 -9.33 17.41 5.32
C SER A 25 -8.55 16.34 6.10
N GLN A 26 -8.30 15.17 5.50
CA GLN A 26 -7.48 14.12 6.12
C GLN A 26 -6.02 14.52 6.23
N LEU A 27 -5.46 15.19 5.23
CA LEU A 27 -4.11 15.77 5.31
C LEU A 27 -4.02 16.84 6.39
N ILE A 28 -5.00 17.74 6.46
CA ILE A 28 -5.05 18.80 7.46
C ILE A 28 -5.13 18.21 8.87
N ASN A 29 -5.91 17.16 9.07
CA ASN A 29 -6.00 16.47 10.36
C ASN A 29 -4.69 15.76 10.72
N PHE A 30 -4.05 15.07 9.75
CA PHE A 30 -2.74 14.44 9.95
C PHE A 30 -1.66 15.47 10.31
N MET A 31 -1.66 16.60 9.62
CA MET A 31 -0.74 17.71 9.89
C MET A 31 -0.95 18.32 11.28
N ASN A 32 -2.21 18.55 11.68
CA ASN A 32 -2.53 19.08 13.01
C ASN A 32 -2.16 18.10 14.14
N GLU A 33 -2.28 16.80 13.90
CA GLU A 33 -1.84 15.76 14.86
C GLU A 33 -0.31 15.71 15.03
N GLU A 34 0.48 16.07 14.00
CA GLU A 34 1.94 16.21 14.13
C GLU A 34 2.33 17.53 14.82
N SER A 35 1.65 18.65 14.52
CA SER A 35 1.90 19.94 15.19
C SER A 35 1.66 19.89 16.70
N ASN A 36 0.63 19.17 17.15
CA ASN A 36 0.31 19.00 18.58
C ASN A 36 1.32 18.15 19.36
N LYS A 37 2.29 17.51 18.71
CA LYS A 37 3.38 16.78 19.39
C LYS A 37 4.61 17.62 19.67
N VAL A 38 4.71 18.82 19.08
CA VAL A 38 5.90 19.68 19.15
C VAL A 38 5.67 20.90 20.07
N GLY A 39 4.43 21.15 20.50
CA GLY A 39 4.10 22.33 21.30
C GLY A 39 4.35 22.16 22.80
N GLU A 40 5.57 22.42 23.25
CA GLU A 40 5.84 23.15 24.51
C GLU A 40 7.35 23.52 24.59
N GLN A 41 7.73 24.65 23.97
CA GLN A 41 8.67 25.63 24.53
C GLN A 41 8.79 26.85 23.62
N ASP A 42 8.39 28.01 24.16
CA ASP A 42 8.57 29.34 23.58
C ASP A 42 10.06 29.64 23.34
N ASN A 43 10.45 30.07 22.13
CA ASN A 43 11.57 30.98 21.85
C ASN A 43 11.49 31.52 20.39
N ASP A 44 11.77 32.82 20.22
CA ASP A 44 11.67 33.61 18.97
C ASP A 44 12.66 33.25 17.83
N ASP A 45 13.11 31.99 17.72
CA ASP A 45 14.08 31.51 16.70
C ASP A 45 13.44 30.65 15.57
N ASP A 46 12.11 30.51 15.53
CA ASP A 46 11.40 29.44 14.78
C ASP A 46 11.03 29.73 13.30
N VAL A 47 11.64 30.70 12.62
CA VAL A 47 11.29 31.00 11.21
C VAL A 47 11.73 29.88 10.23
N GLU A 48 12.83 29.18 10.54
CA GLU A 48 13.33 28.07 9.70
C GLU A 48 12.44 26.80 9.81
N GLY A 49 11.87 26.54 10.99
CA GLY A 49 10.98 25.41 11.24
C GLY A 49 9.66 25.53 10.48
N GLU A 50 9.04 26.72 10.50
CA GLU A 50 7.84 27.00 9.69
C GLU A 50 8.14 26.83 8.19
N THR A 51 9.26 27.35 7.71
CA THR A 51 9.64 27.25 6.28
C THR A 51 9.86 25.81 5.82
N LEU A 52 10.44 24.95 6.66
CA LEU A 52 10.62 23.53 6.35
C LEU A 52 9.28 22.79 6.28
N TYR A 53 8.37 23.08 7.21
CA TYR A 53 7.03 22.50 7.23
C TYR A 53 6.24 22.82 5.95
N TYR A 54 6.27 24.06 5.47
CA TYR A 54 5.62 24.42 4.19
C TYR A 54 6.24 23.69 2.99
N LYS A 55 7.56 23.46 3.00
CA LYS A 55 8.23 22.67 1.95
C LYS A 55 7.79 21.20 1.99
N GLU A 56 7.72 20.60 3.18
CA GLU A 56 7.23 19.22 3.34
C GLU A 56 5.76 19.09 2.90
N ALA A 57 4.91 20.03 3.30
CA ALA A 57 3.50 20.08 2.89
C ALA A 57 3.37 20.22 1.36
N GLY A 58 4.17 21.09 0.73
CA GLY A 58 4.21 21.26 -0.72
C GLY A 58 4.58 19.95 -1.43
N MET A 59 5.62 19.26 -0.97
CA MET A 59 6.03 17.96 -1.53
C MET A 59 4.92 16.90 -1.42
N LEU A 60 4.21 16.86 -0.29
CA LEU A 60 3.09 15.92 -0.10
C LEU A 60 1.95 16.21 -1.09
N LEU A 61 1.59 17.49 -1.25
CA LEU A 61 0.54 17.92 -2.19
C LEU A 61 0.92 17.60 -3.64
N ASP A 62 2.17 17.87 -4.03
CA ASP A 62 2.67 17.57 -5.37
C ASP A 62 2.53 16.08 -5.72
N HIS A 63 2.87 15.18 -4.79
CA HIS A 63 2.71 13.74 -5.00
C HIS A 63 1.25 13.33 -5.22
N ILE A 64 0.32 13.96 -4.50
CA ILE A 64 -1.12 13.68 -4.61
C ILE A 64 -1.64 14.15 -5.97
N ASP A 65 -1.29 15.36 -6.39
CA ASP A 65 -1.73 15.93 -7.66
C ASP A 65 -1.17 15.15 -8.85
N ILE A 66 0.12 14.81 -8.81
CA ILE A 66 0.76 13.98 -9.84
C ILE A 66 0.08 12.60 -9.89
N PHE A 67 -0.19 11.98 -8.74
CA PHE A 67 -0.87 10.69 -8.66
C PHE A 67 -2.26 10.75 -9.30
N MET A 68 -3.11 11.72 -8.93
CA MET A 68 -4.46 11.84 -9.48
C MET A 68 -4.43 12.07 -11.00
N ASN A 69 -3.53 12.92 -11.49
CA ASN A 69 -3.35 13.19 -12.92
C ASN A 69 -2.98 11.91 -13.69
N LEU A 70 -2.06 11.10 -13.16
CA LEU A 70 -1.65 9.84 -13.78
C LEU A 70 -2.76 8.80 -13.80
N ILE A 71 -3.57 8.71 -12.73
CA ILE A 71 -4.76 7.86 -12.68
C ILE A 71 -5.75 8.23 -13.79
N VAL A 72 -6.05 9.52 -13.96
CA VAL A 72 -6.99 10.00 -14.99
C VAL A 72 -6.46 9.75 -16.40
N LYS A 73 -5.15 9.92 -16.61
CA LYS A 73 -4.47 9.64 -17.90
C LYS A 73 -4.36 8.15 -18.21
N GLY A 74 -4.72 7.27 -17.28
CA GLY A 74 -4.59 5.81 -17.44
C GLY A 74 -3.15 5.29 -17.29
N ASN A 75 -2.22 6.12 -16.81
CA ASN A 75 -0.82 5.72 -16.64
C ASN A 75 -0.58 5.07 -15.27
N TYR A 76 -1.11 3.85 -15.10
CA TYR A 76 -1.23 3.22 -13.78
C TYR A 76 0.09 2.74 -13.16
N LYS A 77 1.10 2.41 -13.97
CA LYS A 77 2.41 1.97 -13.45
C LYS A 77 3.15 3.14 -12.81
N GLU A 78 3.17 4.28 -13.47
CA GLU A 78 3.77 5.52 -12.99
C GLU A 78 2.99 6.06 -11.79
N ALA A 79 1.65 6.03 -11.84
CA ALA A 79 0.82 6.36 -10.68
C ALA A 79 1.17 5.48 -9.47
N SER A 80 1.43 4.19 -9.70
CA SER A 80 1.82 3.26 -8.65
C SER A 80 3.16 3.62 -8.02
N TYR A 81 4.15 4.02 -8.84
CA TYR A 81 5.46 4.44 -8.35
C TYR A 81 5.36 5.71 -7.51
N VAL A 82 4.63 6.73 -7.99
CA VAL A 82 4.39 7.98 -7.25
C VAL A 82 3.71 7.72 -5.91
N ALA A 83 2.75 6.80 -5.86
CA ALA A 83 2.09 6.41 -4.62
C ALA A 83 3.01 5.64 -3.66
N ALA A 84 3.80 4.68 -4.18
CA ALA A 84 4.71 3.87 -3.39
C ALA A 84 5.86 4.69 -2.78
N CYS A 85 6.38 5.67 -3.52
CA CYS A 85 7.46 6.58 -3.10
C CYS A 85 6.96 7.82 -2.35
N SER A 86 5.65 7.91 -2.05
CA SER A 86 5.09 9.12 -1.44
C SER A 86 5.73 9.41 -0.07
N PRO A 87 6.07 10.69 0.22
CA PRO A 87 6.68 11.06 1.49
C PRO A 87 5.73 10.74 2.64
N LYS A 88 6.31 10.30 3.77
CA LYS A 88 5.58 9.79 4.94
C LYS A 88 4.58 8.65 4.63
N GLY A 89 4.55 8.14 3.40
CA GLY A 89 3.58 7.15 2.94
C GLY A 89 2.16 7.67 2.78
N VAL A 90 1.98 8.97 2.53
CA VAL A 90 0.66 9.59 2.47
C VAL A 90 -0.30 8.94 1.45
N LEU A 91 0.23 8.37 0.36
CA LEU A 91 -0.54 7.61 -0.63
C LEU A 91 -0.52 6.09 -0.40
N ARG A 92 0.14 5.57 0.64
CA ARG A 92 0.17 4.13 0.98
C ARG A 92 -0.97 3.77 1.93
N ASN A 93 -2.19 4.10 1.53
CA ASN A 93 -3.37 4.02 2.39
C ASN A 93 -4.56 3.32 1.69
N MET A 94 -5.66 3.17 2.42
CA MET A 94 -6.88 2.51 1.92
C MET A 94 -7.56 3.28 0.79
N GLU A 95 -7.46 4.61 0.77
CA GLU A 95 -8.06 5.41 -0.30
C GLU A 95 -7.39 5.13 -1.65
N THR A 96 -6.06 5.11 -1.69
CA THR A 96 -5.29 4.75 -2.89
C THR A 96 -5.62 3.34 -3.36
N LEU A 97 -5.73 2.39 -2.44
CA LEU A 97 -6.15 1.02 -2.73
C LEU A 97 -7.52 0.98 -3.41
N LEU A 98 -8.52 1.67 -2.84
CA LEU A 98 -9.87 1.71 -3.39
C LEU A 98 -9.89 2.37 -4.78
N LYS A 99 -9.08 3.42 -5.00
CA LYS A 99 -8.93 4.04 -6.33
C LYS A 99 -8.41 3.03 -7.34
N PHE A 100 -7.33 2.30 -7.05
CA PHE A 100 -6.80 1.28 -7.96
C PHE A 100 -7.76 0.11 -8.22
N LYS A 101 -8.47 -0.37 -7.18
CA LYS A 101 -9.45 -1.46 -7.33
C LYS A 101 -10.69 -1.06 -8.14
N ALA A 102 -11.06 0.21 -8.13
CA ALA A 102 -12.19 0.70 -8.92
C ALA A 102 -11.90 0.75 -10.43
N LEU A 103 -10.62 0.70 -10.84
CA LEU A 103 -10.22 0.72 -12.23
C LEU A 103 -10.53 -0.64 -12.89
N LYS A 104 -11.46 -0.64 -13.85
CA LYS A 104 -11.90 -1.85 -14.57
C LYS A 104 -10.99 -2.27 -15.73
N GLN A 105 -10.04 -1.41 -16.12
CA GLN A 105 -9.20 -1.62 -17.28
C GLN A 105 -8.02 -2.55 -16.94
N SER A 106 -7.86 -3.68 -17.64
CA SER A 106 -6.66 -4.49 -17.51
C SER A 106 -5.46 -3.72 -18.04
N PHE A 107 -4.45 -3.52 -17.19
CA PHE A 107 -3.17 -2.94 -17.57
C PHE A 107 -2.33 -4.05 -18.18
N ASN A 108 -2.16 -4.07 -19.50
CA ASN A 108 -1.53 -5.15 -20.27
C ASN A 108 -2.07 -6.56 -19.94
N GLU A 109 -1.58 -7.57 -20.66
CA GLU A 109 -2.02 -8.97 -20.66
C GLU A 109 -2.32 -9.55 -19.26
N GLY A 110 -3.57 -9.39 -18.80
CA GLY A 110 -4.08 -10.03 -17.60
C GLY A 110 -3.71 -9.38 -16.26
N ILE A 111 -2.91 -8.32 -16.17
CA ILE A 111 -2.56 -7.69 -14.89
C ILE A 111 -3.58 -6.59 -14.55
N SER A 112 -4.18 -6.64 -13.37
CA SER A 112 -5.07 -5.55 -12.91
C SER A 112 -4.24 -4.34 -12.44
N PRO A 113 -4.77 -3.10 -12.50
CA PRO A 113 -4.08 -1.92 -11.99
C PRO A 113 -3.67 -2.07 -10.52
N TRP A 114 -4.51 -2.68 -9.69
CA TRP A 114 -4.18 -3.00 -8.30
C TRP A 114 -3.01 -4.00 -8.18
N LEU A 115 -2.98 -5.07 -8.99
CA LEU A 115 -1.85 -6.01 -8.97
C LEU A 115 -0.56 -5.34 -9.47
N CYS A 116 -0.65 -4.44 -10.46
CA CYS A 116 0.48 -3.63 -10.88
C CYS A 116 0.99 -2.77 -9.73
N HIS A 117 0.10 -2.11 -8.99
CA HIS A 117 0.46 -1.34 -7.81
C HIS A 117 1.15 -2.19 -6.75
N CYS A 118 0.62 -3.38 -6.42
CA CYS A 118 1.26 -4.28 -5.44
C CYS A 118 2.67 -4.73 -5.86
N LYS A 119 2.92 -4.96 -7.16
CA LYS A 119 4.26 -5.26 -7.67
C LYS A 119 5.23 -4.10 -7.43
N VAL A 120 4.83 -2.89 -7.83
CA VAL A 120 5.64 -1.68 -7.64
C VAL A 120 5.87 -1.42 -6.15
N LEU A 121 4.84 -1.52 -5.31
CA LEU A 121 4.94 -1.34 -3.87
C LEU A 121 5.95 -2.29 -3.23
N ALA A 122 5.94 -3.57 -3.61
CA ALA A 122 6.87 -4.58 -3.12
C ALA A 122 8.31 -4.38 -3.63
N GLU A 123 8.48 -3.87 -4.85
CA GLU A 123 9.79 -3.53 -5.43
C GLU A 123 10.37 -2.28 -4.75
N THR A 124 9.59 -1.22 -4.59
CA THR A 124 9.99 0.04 -3.96
C THR A 124 10.30 -0.12 -2.47
N ALA A 125 9.66 -1.05 -1.77
CA ALA A 125 9.98 -1.38 -0.38
C ALA A 125 11.45 -1.85 -0.18
N ARG A 126 12.18 -2.14 -1.26
CA ARG A 126 13.62 -2.40 -1.25
C ARG A 126 14.46 -1.14 -1.17
N GLU A 127 14.04 -0.08 -1.86
CA GLU A 127 14.79 1.16 -2.02
C GLU A 127 14.53 2.11 -0.84
N ALA A 128 13.29 2.14 -0.36
CA ALA A 128 12.90 2.82 0.86
C ALA A 128 12.33 1.76 1.83
N PRO A 129 13.04 1.39 2.91
CA PRO A 129 12.58 0.32 3.79
C PRO A 129 11.28 0.72 4.49
N PHE A 130 10.18 0.15 4.04
CA PHE A 130 8.88 0.17 4.73
C PHE A 130 8.20 -1.19 4.54
N ILE A 131 7.38 -1.57 5.51
CA ILE A 131 6.55 -2.76 5.41
C ILE A 131 5.09 -2.30 5.34
N PRO A 132 4.33 -2.67 4.29
CA PRO A 132 2.92 -2.30 4.18
C PRO A 132 2.11 -2.83 5.37
N ASN A 133 1.09 -2.09 5.80
CA ASN A 133 0.20 -2.53 6.88
C ASN A 133 -0.51 -3.86 6.54
N LYS A 134 -1.11 -4.51 7.56
CA LYS A 134 -1.81 -5.80 7.42
C LYS A 134 -2.89 -5.77 6.33
N LEU A 135 -3.68 -4.70 6.28
CA LEU A 135 -4.79 -4.57 5.33
C LEU A 135 -4.30 -4.52 3.88
N ILE A 136 -3.34 -3.64 3.57
CA ILE A 136 -2.76 -3.52 2.23
C ILE A 136 -2.05 -4.82 1.85
N SER A 137 -1.33 -5.42 2.80
CA SER A 137 -0.64 -6.71 2.60
C SER A 137 -1.61 -7.82 2.21
N LEU A 138 -2.77 -7.91 2.88
CA LEU A 138 -3.82 -8.87 2.57
C LEU A 138 -4.41 -8.68 1.17
N GLU A 139 -4.71 -7.42 0.83
CA GLU A 139 -5.31 -7.10 -0.46
C GLU A 139 -4.32 -7.32 -1.61
N CYS A 140 -3.02 -7.15 -1.37
CA CYS A 140 -1.98 -7.56 -2.32
C CYS A 140 -1.86 -9.08 -2.45
N ALA A 141 -1.97 -9.83 -1.35
CA ALA A 141 -2.01 -11.29 -1.41
C ALA A 141 -3.22 -11.79 -2.21
N LYS A 142 -4.43 -11.26 -1.94
CA LYS A 142 -5.66 -11.56 -2.71
C LYS A 142 -5.49 -11.25 -4.21
N ALA A 143 -4.85 -10.14 -4.55
CA ALA A 143 -4.59 -9.76 -5.93
C ALA A 143 -3.66 -10.76 -6.65
N ALA A 144 -2.58 -11.21 -5.99
CA ALA A 144 -1.68 -12.22 -6.53
C ALA A 144 -2.38 -13.59 -6.69
N CYS A 145 -3.25 -13.94 -5.75
CA CYS A 145 -4.00 -15.20 -5.77
C CYS A 145 -5.03 -15.27 -6.91
N SER A 146 -5.72 -14.17 -7.22
CA SER A 146 -6.88 -14.15 -8.14
C SER A 146 -6.57 -14.56 -9.59
N LYS A 147 -5.30 -14.58 -10.01
CA LYS A 147 -4.88 -14.93 -11.38
C LYS A 147 -3.70 -15.90 -11.43
N ASN A 148 -3.58 -16.77 -10.42
CA ASN A 148 -2.51 -17.77 -10.29
C ASN A 148 -1.08 -17.16 -10.33
N HIS A 149 -0.94 -15.93 -9.85
CA HIS A 149 0.32 -15.21 -9.72
C HIS A 149 1.00 -15.52 -8.37
N ILE A 150 0.77 -16.72 -7.83
CA ILE A 150 1.21 -17.17 -6.50
C ILE A 150 2.74 -17.06 -6.35
N LYS A 151 3.51 -17.21 -7.44
CA LYS A 151 4.96 -17.01 -7.46
C LYS A 151 5.38 -15.61 -6.98
N PHE A 152 4.60 -14.57 -7.28
CA PHE A 152 4.87 -13.22 -6.79
C PHE A 152 4.64 -13.14 -5.28
N LEU A 153 3.54 -13.72 -4.78
CA LEU A 153 3.27 -13.76 -3.35
C LEU A 153 4.39 -14.48 -2.60
N TYR A 154 4.83 -15.66 -3.08
CA TYR A 154 5.96 -16.37 -2.50
C TYR A 154 7.22 -15.49 -2.42
N LYS A 155 7.58 -14.82 -3.52
CA LYS A 155 8.72 -13.90 -3.58
C LYS A 155 8.58 -12.76 -2.57
N TRP A 156 7.42 -12.12 -2.49
CA TRP A 156 7.19 -10.99 -1.60
C TRP A 156 7.29 -11.38 -0.12
N ILE A 157 6.80 -12.56 0.25
CA ILE A 157 6.93 -13.08 1.62
C ILE A 157 8.38 -13.47 1.92
N ALA A 158 9.08 -14.10 0.97
CA ALA A 158 10.48 -14.50 1.14
C ALA A 158 11.41 -13.29 1.31
N GLU A 159 11.13 -12.20 0.62
CA GLU A 159 11.87 -10.94 0.72
C GLU A 159 11.34 -9.99 1.82
N GLU A 160 10.44 -10.46 2.69
CA GLU A 160 9.88 -9.69 3.82
C GLU A 160 9.24 -8.35 3.39
N ARG A 161 8.60 -8.34 2.22
CA ARG A 161 7.98 -7.14 1.61
C ARG A 161 6.56 -6.88 2.05
N LEU A 162 5.93 -7.83 2.74
CA LEU A 162 4.54 -7.76 3.20
C LEU A 162 4.46 -8.16 4.67
N THR A 163 3.52 -7.56 5.40
CA THR A 163 3.20 -8.01 6.75
C THR A 163 2.51 -9.39 6.67
N CYS A 164 3.12 -10.40 7.28
CA CYS A 164 2.60 -11.76 7.36
C CYS A 164 1.71 -11.91 8.60
N PHE A 165 0.57 -12.60 8.44
CA PHE A 165 -0.35 -12.91 9.54
C PHE A 165 -1.27 -14.09 9.14
N ASP A 166 -1.92 -14.71 10.13
CA ASP A 166 -2.65 -15.97 9.95
C ASP A 166 -3.69 -15.95 8.82
N GLU A 167 -4.46 -14.88 8.66
CA GLU A 167 -5.48 -14.77 7.60
C GLU A 167 -4.86 -14.86 6.19
N MET A 168 -3.61 -14.40 6.02
CA MET A 168 -2.88 -14.52 4.76
C MET A 168 -2.47 -15.97 4.48
N ALA A 169 -2.12 -16.75 5.52
CA ALA A 169 -1.82 -18.17 5.37
C ALA A 169 -3.10 -18.97 5.03
N GLN A 170 -4.22 -18.67 5.69
CA GLN A 170 -5.54 -19.24 5.37
C GLN A 170 -6.00 -18.93 3.93
N LEU A 171 -5.56 -17.80 3.37
CA LEU A 171 -5.79 -17.50 1.94
C LEU A 171 -5.01 -18.46 1.03
N ALA A 172 -3.78 -18.81 1.38
CA ALA A 172 -2.97 -19.76 0.62
C ALA A 172 -3.50 -21.21 0.73
N GLU A 173 -3.99 -21.62 1.91
CA GLU A 173 -4.63 -22.92 2.13
C GLU A 173 -5.85 -23.13 1.23
N ARG A 174 -6.73 -22.13 1.14
CA ARG A 174 -7.92 -22.16 0.28
C ARG A 174 -7.61 -22.34 -1.21
N LEU A 175 -6.36 -22.13 -1.61
CA LEU A 175 -5.87 -22.31 -2.98
C LEU A 175 -5.09 -23.61 -3.15
N ASN A 176 -5.10 -24.49 -2.15
CA ASN A 176 -4.29 -25.71 -2.08
C ASN A 176 -2.77 -25.46 -2.15
N ALA A 177 -2.32 -24.26 -1.81
CA ALA A 177 -0.90 -23.89 -1.76
C ALA A 177 -0.32 -24.13 -0.36
N VAL A 178 -0.31 -25.38 0.08
CA VAL A 178 0.04 -25.80 1.45
C VAL A 178 1.45 -25.34 1.86
N ASP A 179 2.44 -25.51 0.97
CA ASP A 179 3.83 -25.11 1.25
C ASP A 179 3.97 -23.59 1.50
N LEU A 180 3.17 -22.79 0.78
CA LEU A 180 3.15 -21.34 0.97
C LEU A 180 2.43 -20.95 2.27
N ALA A 181 1.33 -21.62 2.60
CA ALA A 181 0.62 -21.39 3.87
C ALA A 181 1.53 -21.67 5.07
N GLU A 182 2.22 -22.81 5.08
CA GLU A 182 3.18 -23.17 6.11
C GLU A 182 4.31 -22.12 6.22
N PHE A 183 4.84 -21.68 5.07
CA PHE A 183 5.85 -20.63 5.03
C PHE A 183 5.36 -19.31 5.65
N ILE A 184 4.13 -18.89 5.34
CA ILE A 184 3.53 -17.67 5.88
C ILE A 184 3.30 -17.81 7.39
N TYR A 185 2.78 -18.94 7.89
CA TYR A 185 2.60 -19.12 9.34
C TYR A 185 3.91 -19.06 10.11
N ARG A 186 4.99 -19.67 9.58
CA ARG A 186 6.32 -19.59 10.19
C ARG A 186 6.81 -18.16 10.27
N LYS A 187 6.58 -17.36 9.22
CA LYS A 187 6.92 -15.93 9.19
C LYS A 187 6.02 -15.07 10.08
N ALA A 188 4.74 -15.41 10.21
CA ALA A 188 3.75 -14.66 10.98
C ALA A 188 3.92 -14.82 12.49
N ASN A 189 4.20 -16.03 12.97
CA ASN A 189 4.09 -16.35 14.41
C ASN A 189 5.41 -16.58 15.13
N GLY A 190 6.56 -16.65 14.44
CA GLY A 190 7.89 -16.86 15.06
C GLY A 190 8.07 -18.20 15.81
N HIS A 191 6.98 -18.86 16.22
CA HIS A 191 6.90 -20.11 16.95
C HIS A 191 6.34 -21.21 16.05
N TYR A 192 7.26 -22.04 15.56
CA TYR A 192 7.07 -23.15 14.61
C TYR A 192 6.09 -24.24 15.08
N GLU A 193 6.00 -24.48 16.39
CA GLU A 193 5.26 -25.63 16.93
C GLU A 193 3.76 -25.49 16.73
N VAL A 194 3.15 -24.34 17.02
CA VAL A 194 1.70 -24.16 16.95
C VAL A 194 1.18 -24.23 15.50
N ALA A 195 1.93 -23.65 14.56
CA ALA A 195 1.59 -23.65 13.14
C ALA A 195 1.58 -25.07 12.53
N SER A 196 2.58 -25.89 12.89
CA SER A 196 2.67 -27.28 12.40
C SER A 196 1.55 -28.18 12.95
N TYR A 197 1.15 -28.00 14.21
CA TYR A 197 0.07 -28.76 14.83
C TYR A 197 -1.29 -28.46 14.21
N LEU A 198 -1.59 -27.19 13.89
CA LEU A 198 -2.85 -26.79 13.26
C LEU A 198 -2.99 -27.37 11.84
N LEU A 199 -1.93 -27.31 11.03
CA LEU A 199 -1.91 -27.88 9.68
C LEU A 199 -2.02 -29.42 9.69
N GLN A 200 -1.42 -30.10 10.66
CA GLN A 200 -1.56 -31.57 10.79
C GLN A 200 -2.95 -32.00 11.26
N ALA A 201 -3.58 -31.24 12.16
CA ALA A 201 -4.92 -31.55 12.65
C ALA A 201 -5.97 -31.48 11.53
N ASP A 202 -5.95 -30.43 10.70
CA ASP A 202 -6.90 -30.28 9.58
C ASP A 202 -6.72 -31.35 8.50
N ARG A 203 -5.46 -31.78 8.25
CA ARG A 203 -5.15 -32.82 7.26
C ARG A 203 -5.66 -34.20 7.67
N LEU A 204 -5.68 -34.50 8.96
CA LEU A 204 -6.23 -35.74 9.51
C LEU A 204 -7.75 -35.76 9.43
N ILE A 205 -8.42 -34.65 9.75
CA ILE A 205 -9.89 -34.52 9.66
C ILE A 205 -10.36 -34.69 8.21
N GLY A 206 -9.69 -34.07 7.25
CA GLY A 206 -9.99 -34.23 5.82
C GLY A 206 -9.79 -35.65 5.30
N SER A 207 -8.77 -36.36 5.79
CA SER A 207 -8.48 -37.75 5.42
C SER A 207 -9.47 -38.76 6.02
N ILE A 208 -10.08 -38.45 7.16
CA ILE A 208 -11.09 -39.28 7.80
C ILE A 208 -12.45 -39.10 7.10
N SER A 209 -12.82 -37.89 6.69
CA SER A 209 -14.09 -37.64 5.98
C SER A 209 -14.15 -38.27 4.58
N HIS A 210 -13.02 -38.52 3.93
CA HIS A 210 -12.98 -39.13 2.60
C HIS A 210 -13.00 -40.68 2.62
N LYS A 211 -12.99 -41.28 3.83
CA LYS A 211 -12.92 -42.74 4.07
C LYS A 211 -14.16 -43.33 4.76
N ILE A 212 -15.22 -42.54 4.95
CA ILE A 212 -16.54 -42.98 5.42
C ILE A 212 -17.51 -42.87 4.24
#